data_AF-A0A2D8ASV0-F1
#
_entry.id   AF-A0A2D8ASV0-F1
#
_cell.length_a   1.000
_cell.length_b   1.000
_cell.length_c   1.000
_cell.angle_alpha   90.00
_cell.angle_beta   90.00
_cell.angle_gamma   90.00
#
_symmetry.space_group_name_H-M   'P 1'
#
loop_
_entity.id
_entity.type
_entity.pdbx_description
1 polymer ?
#
loop_
_entity_poly.entity_id
_entity_poly.type
_entity_poly.pdbx_seq_one_letter_code
_entity_poly.pdbx_strand_id
1 'polypeptide(L)'
;MEEALNSTTPFLTIDPMISHRLDAVFSTIQNGNWTELIENDVDLRIRLVSQGVSNPEDKSTITWDDANLFFLSCLDLTKSGQPNPLEAGVSKERFGRFPYGDGSPLSYLRNWIRESRRDPQGLEEMSELLEKLGTRMNGTSMEKGIGRLDMRGWLNFGDTTKLRKLLTSKCWTPAADEPLDGGCQDAAKHLIALLRAAEKRKCGVLLRVHN
;
A
#
# COMPACT_ATOMS: atom_id res chain seq x y z
N MET A 1 12.51 31.84 9.08
CA MET A 1 12.20 31.16 7.80
C MET A 1 12.50 29.65 7.86
N GLU A 2 12.98 29.11 9.00
CA GLU A 2 13.14 27.66 9.23
C GLU A 2 11.94 26.99 9.91
N GLU A 3 11.01 27.72 10.54
CA GLU A 3 9.85 27.14 11.22
C GLU A 3 8.71 26.69 10.27
N ALA A 4 8.70 27.17 9.01
CA ALA A 4 7.66 26.80 8.05
C ALA A 4 7.87 25.42 7.41
N LEU A 5 9.11 24.91 7.42
CA LEU A 5 9.48 23.61 6.83
C LEU A 5 9.09 22.41 7.70
N ASN A 6 8.74 22.63 8.98
CA ASN A 6 8.33 21.58 9.92
C ASN A 6 6.80 21.43 10.08
N SER A 7 5.98 22.10 9.27
CA SER A 7 4.54 22.19 9.53
C SER A 7 3.63 21.25 8.74
N THR A 8 4.16 20.52 7.73
CA THR A 8 3.31 19.68 6.87
C THR A 8 3.52 18.20 7.20
N THR A 9 2.47 17.53 7.67
CA THR A 9 2.47 16.08 7.90
C THR A 9 2.81 15.34 6.59
N PRO A 10 3.46 14.16 6.65
CA PRO A 10 3.79 13.39 5.45
C PRO A 10 2.56 13.13 4.57
N PHE A 11 2.76 13.10 3.25
CA PHE A 11 1.69 12.80 2.31
C PHE A 11 1.63 11.31 2.04
N LEU A 12 0.46 10.68 2.13
CA LEU A 12 0.29 9.25 1.87
C LEU A 12 -0.37 8.99 0.51
N THR A 13 0.05 7.93 -0.17
CA THR A 13 -0.62 7.43 -1.39
C THR A 13 -0.89 5.94 -1.29
N ILE A 14 -1.96 5.50 -1.96
CA ILE A 14 -2.19 4.10 -2.27
C ILE A 14 -1.99 3.89 -3.78
N ASP A 15 -1.02 3.04 -4.11
CA ASP A 15 -0.70 2.68 -5.49
C ASP A 15 -1.29 1.29 -5.81
N PRO A 16 -1.90 1.10 -7.00
CA PRO A 16 -2.40 -0.19 -7.41
C PRO A 16 -1.26 -1.10 -7.85
N MET A 17 -1.33 -2.36 -7.42
CA MET A 17 -0.28 -3.34 -7.65
C MET A 17 -0.83 -4.59 -8.36
N ILE A 18 0.02 -5.21 -9.18
CA ILE A 18 -0.21 -6.51 -9.81
C ILE A 18 -0.23 -7.57 -8.71
N SER A 19 -1.43 -7.99 -8.32
CA SER A 19 -1.63 -8.77 -7.09
C SER A 19 -0.85 -10.08 -7.04
N HIS A 20 -0.75 -10.81 -8.16
CA HIS A 20 -0.13 -12.13 -8.17
C HIS A 20 1.40 -12.06 -8.02
N ARG A 21 2.01 -10.89 -8.24
CA ARG A 21 3.45 -10.68 -8.11
C ARG A 21 3.90 -10.33 -6.70
N LEU A 22 3.02 -9.74 -5.89
CA LEU A 22 3.41 -9.15 -4.61
C LEU A 22 4.12 -10.14 -3.68
N ASP A 23 3.50 -11.29 -3.40
CA ASP A 23 4.07 -12.32 -2.51
C ASP A 23 5.35 -12.94 -3.11
N ALA A 24 5.35 -13.21 -4.42
CA ALA A 24 6.47 -13.86 -5.10
C ALA A 24 7.70 -12.94 -5.18
N VAL A 25 7.53 -11.69 -5.61
CA VAL A 25 8.62 -10.70 -5.72
C VAL A 25 9.15 -10.35 -4.33
N PHE A 26 8.27 -10.13 -3.34
CA PHE A 26 8.69 -9.79 -1.98
C PHE A 26 9.57 -10.89 -1.36
N SER A 27 9.11 -12.14 -1.38
CA SER A 27 9.86 -13.26 -0.80
C SER A 27 11.18 -13.53 -1.54
N THR A 28 11.15 -13.38 -2.87
CA THR A 28 12.33 -13.54 -3.72
C THR A 28 13.40 -12.49 -3.44
N ILE A 29 13.03 -11.22 -3.33
CA ILE A 29 13.97 -10.14 -3.03
C ILE A 29 14.64 -10.36 -1.67
N GLN A 30 13.89 -10.83 -0.67
CA GLN A 30 14.43 -11.07 0.66
C GLN A 30 15.45 -12.22 0.66
N ASN A 31 15.07 -13.42 0.21
CA ASN A 31 15.89 -14.62 0.36
C ASN A 31 15.62 -15.71 -0.70
N GLY A 32 14.90 -15.41 -1.77
CA GLY A 32 14.45 -16.43 -2.73
C GLY A 32 15.26 -16.46 -4.03
N ASN A 33 14.80 -17.30 -4.96
CA ASN A 33 15.45 -17.53 -6.25
C ASN A 33 14.92 -16.56 -7.32
N TRP A 34 15.70 -15.51 -7.60
CA TRP A 34 15.33 -14.49 -8.59
C TRP A 34 15.19 -15.04 -10.01
N THR A 35 16.11 -15.91 -10.42
CA THR A 35 16.07 -16.51 -11.76
C THR A 35 14.78 -17.28 -11.97
N GLU A 36 14.38 -18.11 -11.00
CA GLU A 36 13.13 -18.88 -11.05
C GLU A 36 11.88 -17.98 -11.10
N LEU A 37 11.87 -16.84 -10.40
CA LEU A 37 10.78 -15.87 -10.49
C LEU A 37 10.62 -15.32 -11.92
N ILE A 38 11.74 -14.94 -12.55
CA ILE A 38 11.75 -14.37 -13.90
C ILE A 38 11.39 -15.40 -14.97
N GLU A 39 11.80 -16.65 -14.80
CA GLU A 39 11.42 -17.76 -15.68
C GLU A 39 9.92 -18.04 -15.62
N ASN A 40 9.32 -17.95 -14.44
CA ASN A 40 7.90 -18.22 -14.20
C ASN A 40 6.96 -17.04 -14.53
N ASP A 41 7.47 -15.80 -14.62
CA ASP A 41 6.71 -14.59 -14.96
C ASP A 41 7.27 -13.91 -16.21
N VAL A 42 6.85 -14.40 -17.37
CA VAL A 42 7.27 -13.89 -18.69
C VAL A 42 6.94 -12.39 -18.85
N ASP A 43 5.80 -11.94 -18.30
CA ASP A 43 5.41 -10.54 -18.36
C ASP A 43 6.33 -9.65 -17.51
N LEU A 44 6.86 -10.17 -16.40
CA LEU A 44 7.83 -9.45 -15.55
C LEU A 44 9.17 -9.37 -16.26
N ARG A 45 9.62 -10.45 -16.89
CA ARG A 45 10.82 -10.45 -17.72
C ARG A 45 10.73 -9.38 -18.81
N ILE A 46 9.66 -9.39 -19.60
CA ILE A 46 9.42 -8.42 -20.68
C ILE A 46 9.43 -6.99 -20.12
N ARG A 47 8.78 -6.77 -18.98
CA ARG A 47 8.76 -5.46 -18.33
C ARG A 47 10.16 -4.99 -17.96
N LEU A 48 10.96 -5.81 -17.28
CA LEU A 48 12.31 -5.43 -16.85
C LEU A 48 13.19 -5.10 -18.06
N VAL A 49 13.12 -5.89 -19.13
CA VAL A 49 13.81 -5.58 -20.41
C VAL A 49 13.37 -4.22 -20.96
N SER A 50 12.06 -3.96 -21.01
CA SER A 50 11.52 -2.69 -21.52
C SER A 50 11.94 -1.47 -20.69
N GLN A 51 12.34 -1.68 -19.44
CA GLN A 51 12.82 -0.65 -18.51
C GLN A 51 14.35 -0.54 -18.50
N GLY A 52 15.05 -1.25 -19.39
CA GLY A 52 16.49 -1.13 -19.59
C GLY A 52 17.34 -2.17 -18.84
N VAL A 53 16.73 -3.20 -18.24
CA VAL A 53 17.48 -4.32 -17.66
C VAL A 53 17.89 -5.28 -18.77
N SER A 54 19.19 -5.38 -19.05
CA SER A 54 19.72 -6.19 -20.16
C SER A 54 19.63 -7.70 -19.92
N ASN A 55 19.81 -8.15 -18.67
CA ASN A 55 19.76 -9.56 -18.27
C ASN A 55 18.88 -9.75 -17.03
N PRO A 56 17.53 -9.72 -17.16
CA PRO A 56 16.62 -9.79 -16.01
C PRO A 56 16.79 -11.04 -15.15
N GLU A 57 17.26 -12.16 -15.69
CA GLU A 57 17.42 -13.43 -14.99
C GLU A 57 18.53 -13.41 -13.93
N ASP A 58 19.51 -12.51 -14.09
CA ASP A 58 20.61 -12.33 -13.16
C ASP A 58 20.40 -11.06 -12.32
N LYS A 59 19.91 -11.23 -11.09
CA LYS A 59 19.66 -10.14 -10.13
C LYS A 59 20.89 -9.26 -9.95
N SER A 60 22.11 -9.82 -10.01
CA SER A 60 23.35 -9.08 -9.76
C SER A 60 23.67 -8.04 -10.85
N THR A 61 23.05 -8.17 -12.03
CA THR A 61 23.20 -7.21 -13.13
C THR A 61 22.22 -6.03 -13.03
N ILE A 62 21.22 -6.12 -12.15
CA ILE A 62 20.21 -5.09 -11.94
C ILE A 62 20.79 -4.05 -10.97
N THR A 63 20.95 -2.82 -11.42
CA THR A 63 21.55 -1.72 -10.64
C THR A 63 20.56 -1.00 -9.71
N TRP A 64 19.28 -1.38 -9.74
CA TRP A 64 18.26 -0.79 -8.90
C TRP A 64 18.34 -1.35 -7.49
N ASP A 65 18.03 -0.51 -6.50
CA ASP A 65 17.84 -1.00 -5.14
C ASP A 65 16.59 -1.91 -5.03
N ASP A 66 16.54 -2.71 -3.98
CA ASP A 66 15.46 -3.67 -3.73
C ASP A 66 14.07 -3.00 -3.67
N ALA A 67 13.99 -1.78 -3.14
CA ALA A 67 12.73 -1.03 -3.06
C ALA A 67 12.19 -0.66 -4.44
N ASN A 68 13.04 -0.08 -5.31
CA ASN A 68 12.67 0.25 -6.69
C ASN A 68 12.39 -1.00 -7.51
N LEU A 69 13.19 -2.06 -7.32
CA LEU A 69 12.98 -3.34 -7.99
C LEU A 69 11.62 -3.95 -7.61
N PHE A 70 11.28 -3.98 -6.32
CA PHE A 70 9.97 -4.43 -5.85
C PHE A 70 8.83 -3.59 -6.44
N PHE A 71 8.96 -2.26 -6.33
CA PHE A 71 7.93 -1.33 -6.75
C PHE A 71 7.63 -1.45 -8.25
N LEU A 72 8.66 -1.40 -9.10
CA LEU A 72 8.50 -1.46 -10.57
C LEU A 72 8.04 -2.84 -11.06
N SER A 73 8.48 -3.91 -10.39
CA SER A 73 8.03 -5.27 -10.71
C SER A 73 6.53 -5.44 -10.49
N CYS A 74 6.01 -4.80 -9.43
CA CYS A 74 4.65 -4.99 -8.96
C CYS A 74 3.68 -3.86 -9.31
N LEU A 75 4.12 -2.67 -9.76
CA LEU A 75 3.24 -1.54 -10.05
C LEU A 75 2.27 -1.85 -11.20
N ASP A 76 0.99 -1.51 -11.03
CA ASP A 76 0.03 -1.60 -12.13
C ASP A 76 0.20 -0.43 -13.10
N LEU A 77 0.42 -0.76 -14.37
CA LEU A 77 0.68 0.20 -15.44
C LEU A 77 -0.44 0.13 -16.49
N THR A 78 -0.64 1.23 -17.19
CA THR A 78 -1.47 1.24 -18.40
C THR A 78 -0.79 0.45 -19.51
N LYS A 79 -1.52 0.18 -20.60
CA LYS A 79 -0.95 -0.42 -21.82
C LYS A 79 0.21 0.38 -22.43
N SER A 80 0.28 1.68 -22.14
CA SER A 80 1.35 2.57 -22.59
C SER A 80 2.51 2.69 -21.58
N GLY A 81 2.56 1.82 -20.56
CA GLY A 81 3.63 1.79 -19.57
C GLY A 81 3.60 2.92 -18.54
N GLN A 82 2.49 3.68 -18.44
CA GLN A 82 2.35 4.76 -17.48
C GLN A 82 1.72 4.27 -16.18
N PRO A 83 2.03 4.86 -15.01
CA PRO A 83 1.31 4.56 -13.77
C PRO A 83 -0.20 4.65 -13.97
N ASN A 84 -0.93 3.64 -13.51
CA ASN A 84 -2.38 3.58 -13.67
C ASN A 84 -3.08 3.88 -12.33
N PRO A 85 -3.19 5.16 -11.89
CA PRO A 85 -3.68 5.50 -10.56
C PRO A 85 -5.12 5.02 -10.29
N LEU A 86 -5.48 4.89 -9.02
CA LEU A 86 -6.84 4.52 -8.62
C LEU A 86 -7.79 5.71 -8.77
N GLU A 87 -8.78 5.58 -9.65
CA GLU A 87 -9.85 6.57 -9.82
C GLU A 87 -10.98 6.36 -8.80
N ALA A 88 -10.70 6.71 -7.54
CA ALA A 88 -11.62 6.49 -6.43
C ALA A 88 -12.67 7.63 -6.22
N GLY A 89 -12.59 8.72 -6.99
CA GLY A 89 -13.42 9.91 -6.77
C GLY A 89 -13.10 10.67 -5.48
N VAL A 90 -11.98 10.33 -4.83
CA VAL A 90 -11.44 10.99 -3.64
C VAL A 90 -10.18 11.73 -4.04
N SER A 91 -10.04 12.99 -3.62
CA SER A 91 -8.81 13.74 -3.90
C SER A 91 -7.64 13.12 -3.14
N LYS A 92 -6.45 13.11 -3.77
CA LYS A 92 -5.25 12.55 -3.12
C LYS A 92 -4.94 13.25 -1.80
N GLU A 93 -5.19 14.56 -1.69
CA GLU A 93 -5.03 15.32 -0.44
C GLU A 93 -5.92 14.81 0.70
N ARG A 94 -7.18 14.42 0.42
CA ARG A 94 -8.12 13.96 1.45
C ARG A 94 -7.70 12.65 2.11
N PHE A 95 -7.06 11.76 1.35
CA PHE A 95 -6.47 10.54 1.92
C PHE A 95 -5.05 10.80 2.44
N GLY A 96 -4.27 11.57 1.68
CA GLY A 96 -2.83 11.71 1.87
C GLY A 96 -2.43 12.60 3.02
N ARG A 97 -3.27 13.51 3.50
CA ARG A 97 -3.00 14.35 4.68
C ARG A 97 -4.20 14.34 5.61
N PHE A 98 -4.30 13.29 6.43
CA PHE A 98 -5.34 13.25 7.44
C PHE A 98 -5.08 14.35 8.50
N PRO A 99 -6.09 15.10 8.95
CA PRO A 99 -5.88 16.30 9.78
C PRO A 99 -5.67 15.96 11.27
N TYR A 100 -4.82 14.98 11.59
CA TYR A 100 -4.50 14.59 12.95
C TYR A 100 -3.17 13.85 13.06
N GLY A 101 -2.43 14.06 14.16
CA GLY A 101 -1.27 13.26 14.54
C GLY A 101 -0.18 13.22 13.47
N ASP A 102 0.12 12.01 12.98
CA ASP A 102 1.14 11.73 11.96
C ASP A 102 0.66 11.96 10.51
N GLY A 103 -0.58 12.43 10.32
CA GLY A 103 -1.18 12.61 9.00
C GLY A 103 -1.72 11.33 8.37
N SER A 104 -1.61 10.17 9.03
CA SER A 104 -2.00 8.87 8.49
C SER A 104 -3.45 8.52 8.86
N PRO A 105 -4.35 8.34 7.87
CA PRO A 105 -5.70 7.86 8.16
C PRO A 105 -5.70 6.42 8.70
N LEU A 106 -4.68 5.61 8.39
CA LEU A 106 -4.54 4.26 8.92
C LEU A 106 -4.18 4.27 10.41
N SER A 107 -3.21 5.12 10.79
CA SER A 107 -2.83 5.30 12.19
C SER A 107 -4.02 5.81 13.00
N TYR A 108 -4.76 6.78 12.46
CA TYR A 108 -5.98 7.28 13.10
C TYR A 108 -7.03 6.17 13.29
N LEU A 109 -7.34 5.40 12.25
CA LEU A 109 -8.28 4.28 12.35
C LEU A 109 -7.85 3.30 13.44
N ARG A 110 -6.60 2.83 13.41
CA ARG A 110 -6.11 1.85 14.39
C ARG A 110 -6.16 2.34 15.83
N ASN A 111 -5.94 3.63 16.06
CA ASN A 111 -5.95 4.21 17.40
C ASN A 111 -7.37 4.43 17.94
N TRP A 112 -8.34 4.71 17.06
CA TRP A 112 -9.64 5.25 17.46
C TRP A 112 -10.85 4.37 17.10
N ILE A 113 -10.66 3.21 16.46
CA ILE A 113 -11.73 2.22 16.36
C ILE A 113 -11.78 1.32 17.60
N ARG A 114 -12.98 0.83 17.91
CA ARG A 114 -13.28 -0.10 19.00
C ARG A 114 -14.11 -1.26 18.49
N GLU A 115 -14.08 -2.35 19.25
CA GLU A 115 -14.88 -3.53 18.94
C GLU A 115 -16.37 -3.20 18.98
N SER A 116 -17.09 -3.64 17.96
CA SER A 116 -18.55 -3.67 18.01
C SER A 116 -19.00 -4.97 18.66
N ARG A 117 -20.01 -4.89 19.54
CA ARG A 117 -20.62 -6.05 20.23
C ARG A 117 -21.17 -7.15 19.30
N ARG A 118 -21.18 -6.93 17.99
CA ARG A 118 -21.81 -7.80 16.99
C ARG A 118 -20.83 -8.75 16.30
N ASP A 119 -19.55 -8.40 16.22
CA ASP A 119 -18.54 -9.18 15.48
C ASP A 119 -17.11 -8.85 15.97
N PRO A 120 -16.70 -9.46 17.11
CA PRO A 120 -15.35 -9.31 17.67
C PRO A 120 -14.22 -9.70 16.71
N GLN A 121 -14.36 -10.85 16.06
CA GLN A 121 -13.34 -11.43 15.18
C GLN A 121 -13.08 -10.55 13.96
N GLY A 122 -14.12 -9.89 13.44
CA GLY A 122 -13.97 -8.97 12.32
C GLY A 122 -13.08 -7.75 12.62
N LEU A 123 -13.01 -7.27 13.88
CA LEU A 123 -12.12 -6.16 14.22
C LEU A 123 -10.65 -6.61 14.28
N GLU A 124 -10.38 -7.77 14.87
CA GLU A 124 -9.03 -8.34 14.94
C GLU A 124 -8.45 -8.49 13.53
N GLU A 125 -9.19 -9.15 12.66
CA GLU A 125 -8.81 -9.39 11.27
C GLU A 125 -8.63 -8.09 10.47
N MET A 126 -9.46 -7.07 10.75
CA MET A 126 -9.30 -5.75 10.15
C MET A 126 -8.04 -5.05 10.64
N SER A 127 -7.73 -5.18 11.93
CA SER A 127 -6.55 -4.57 12.56
C SER A 127 -5.27 -5.19 12.02
N GLU A 128 -5.25 -6.51 11.81
CA GLU A 128 -4.15 -7.22 11.14
C GLU A 128 -3.91 -6.72 9.72
N LEU A 129 -4.97 -6.50 8.93
CA LEU A 129 -4.86 -6.01 7.56
C LEU A 129 -4.41 -4.54 7.50
N LEU A 130 -4.89 -3.70 8.43
CA LEU A 130 -4.43 -2.32 8.56
C LEU A 130 -2.96 -2.25 8.97
N GLU A 131 -2.54 -3.08 9.93
CA GLU A 131 -1.14 -3.20 10.33
C GLU A 131 -0.29 -3.68 9.16
N LYS A 132 -0.72 -4.74 8.48
CA LYS A 132 -0.02 -5.28 7.30
C LYS A 132 0.14 -4.25 6.18
N LEU A 133 -0.86 -3.39 5.95
CA LEU A 133 -0.75 -2.29 5.00
C LEU A 133 0.15 -1.15 5.49
N GLY A 134 0.23 -0.94 6.81
CA GLY A 134 1.00 0.14 7.42
C GLY A 134 2.45 -0.16 7.76
N THR A 135 2.84 -1.43 7.90
CA THR A 135 4.17 -1.78 8.47
C THR A 135 4.88 -2.99 7.85
N ARG A 136 4.27 -3.72 6.91
CA ARG A 136 4.85 -4.95 6.33
C ARG A 136 6.24 -4.77 5.71
N MET A 137 6.59 -3.58 5.25
CA MET A 137 7.92 -3.30 4.68
C MET A 137 8.95 -2.88 5.73
N ASN A 138 8.54 -2.59 6.97
CA ASN A 138 9.42 -2.07 8.01
C ASN A 138 10.59 -3.04 8.29
N GLY A 139 11.81 -2.49 8.31
CA GLY A 139 13.04 -3.25 8.55
C GLY A 139 13.50 -4.10 7.36
N THR A 140 12.82 -4.04 6.22
CA THR A 140 13.24 -4.75 5.00
C THR A 140 14.09 -3.84 4.10
N SER A 141 14.89 -4.43 3.20
CA SER A 141 15.62 -3.68 2.16
C SER A 141 14.69 -2.97 1.16
N MET A 142 13.39 -3.30 1.17
CA MET A 142 12.37 -2.69 0.32
C MET A 142 11.66 -1.51 0.99
N GLU A 143 11.89 -1.23 2.28
CA GLU A 143 11.21 -0.12 2.98
C GLU A 143 11.50 1.23 2.31
N LYS A 144 12.79 1.49 2.01
CA LYS A 144 13.27 2.77 1.50
C LYS A 144 14.19 2.56 0.31
N GLY A 145 14.03 3.41 -0.70
CA GLY A 145 14.82 3.37 -1.93
C GLY A 145 15.23 4.76 -2.42
N ILE A 146 16.09 4.75 -3.44
CA ILE A 146 16.48 5.91 -4.25
C ILE A 146 15.22 6.60 -4.79
N GLY A 147 15.29 7.93 -4.91
CA GLY A 147 14.18 8.74 -5.38
C GLY A 147 13.13 9.05 -4.30
N ARG A 148 13.50 8.94 -3.01
CA ARG A 148 12.60 9.12 -1.85
C ARG A 148 11.44 8.13 -1.83
N LEU A 149 11.65 6.93 -2.38
CA LEU A 149 10.67 5.87 -2.26
C LEU A 149 10.62 5.42 -0.80
N ASP A 150 9.47 5.58 -0.14
CA ASP A 150 9.21 5.12 1.23
C ASP A 150 7.91 4.30 1.18
N MET A 151 8.05 2.98 1.29
CA MET A 151 6.99 2.00 1.21
C MET A 151 6.70 1.43 2.61
N ARG A 152 5.43 1.38 2.98
CA ARG A 152 5.00 0.97 4.32
C ARG A 152 4.51 -0.47 4.37
N GLY A 153 3.64 -0.83 3.45
CA GLY A 153 3.06 -2.16 3.41
C GLY A 153 2.15 -2.32 2.21
N TRP A 154 1.81 -3.57 1.91
CA TRP A 154 0.99 -3.90 0.75
C TRP A 154 0.02 -5.03 1.08
N LEU A 155 -1.08 -5.07 0.34
CA LEU A 155 -2.10 -6.11 0.40
C LEU A 155 -2.28 -6.70 -1.00
N ASN A 156 -2.39 -8.02 -1.10
CA ASN A 156 -2.82 -8.65 -2.35
C ASN A 156 -4.33 -8.42 -2.58
N PHE A 157 -4.86 -8.87 -3.71
CA PHE A 157 -6.26 -8.68 -4.09
C PHE A 157 -7.23 -9.29 -3.06
N GLY A 158 -6.90 -10.46 -2.51
CA GLY A 158 -7.71 -11.11 -1.49
C GLY A 158 -7.81 -10.26 -0.22
N ASP A 159 -6.66 -9.82 0.29
CA ASP A 159 -6.56 -8.95 1.46
C ASP A 159 -7.19 -7.57 1.23
N THR A 160 -7.02 -6.99 0.04
CA THR A 160 -7.64 -5.72 -0.38
C THR A 160 -9.16 -5.81 -0.31
N THR A 161 -9.71 -6.89 -0.89
CA THR A 161 -11.14 -7.18 -0.89
C THR A 161 -11.67 -7.39 0.53
N LYS A 162 -10.90 -8.13 1.34
CA LYS A 162 -11.23 -8.46 2.72
C LYS A 162 -11.25 -7.22 3.61
N LEU A 163 -10.20 -6.40 3.58
CA LEU A 163 -10.12 -5.14 4.32
C LEU A 163 -11.28 -4.21 3.96
N ARG A 164 -11.60 -4.07 2.66
CA ARG A 164 -12.75 -3.27 2.22
C ARG A 164 -14.06 -3.77 2.83
N LYS A 165 -14.30 -5.10 2.83
CA LYS A 165 -15.52 -5.69 3.41
C LYS A 165 -15.61 -5.42 4.90
N LEU A 166 -14.52 -5.60 5.64
CA LEU A 166 -14.45 -5.36 7.08
C LEU A 166 -14.70 -3.89 7.42
N LEU A 167 -14.08 -2.96 6.70
CA LEU A 167 -14.32 -1.52 6.86
C LEU A 167 -15.79 -1.13 6.60
N THR A 168 -16.49 -1.82 5.68
CA THR A 168 -17.93 -1.61 5.44
C THR A 168 -18.86 -2.39 6.37
N SER A 169 -18.30 -3.28 7.18
CA SER A 169 -19.08 -4.13 8.09
C SER A 169 -19.44 -3.39 9.38
N LYS A 170 -20.09 -4.10 10.31
CA LYS A 170 -20.42 -3.58 11.65
C LYS A 170 -19.51 -4.18 12.73
N CYS A 171 -18.31 -4.65 12.39
CA CYS A 171 -17.34 -5.20 13.35
C CYS A 171 -16.62 -4.14 14.19
N TRP A 172 -16.72 -2.86 13.80
CA TRP A 172 -16.05 -1.76 14.49
C TRP A 172 -17.00 -0.58 14.74
N THR A 173 -16.66 0.22 15.75
CA THR A 173 -17.27 1.54 16.00
C THR A 173 -16.16 2.55 16.26
N PRO A 174 -16.36 3.85 15.98
CA PRO A 174 -15.49 4.88 16.52
C PRO A 174 -15.49 4.84 18.06
N ALA A 175 -14.37 5.20 18.67
CA ALA A 175 -14.29 5.42 20.10
C ALA A 175 -15.06 6.69 20.48
N ALA A 176 -15.69 6.69 21.65
CA ALA A 176 -16.48 7.84 22.12
C ALA A 176 -15.61 9.09 22.37
N ASP A 177 -14.31 8.89 22.56
CA ASP A 177 -13.27 9.88 22.80
C ASP A 177 -12.39 10.15 21.57
N GLU A 178 -12.85 9.81 20.36
CA GLU A 178 -12.09 10.14 19.16
C GLU A 178 -11.86 11.67 19.05
N PRO A 179 -10.63 12.13 18.72
CA PRO A 179 -10.30 13.55 18.72
C PRO A 179 -11.05 14.40 17.69
N LEU A 180 -11.36 13.79 16.55
CA LEU A 180 -12.12 14.42 15.47
C LEU A 180 -13.49 13.77 15.39
N ASP A 181 -14.55 14.57 15.53
CA ASP A 181 -15.92 14.10 15.37
C ASP A 181 -16.14 13.53 13.95
N GLY A 182 -16.39 12.22 13.88
CA GLY A 182 -16.55 11.50 12.62
C GLY A 182 -15.22 11.17 11.92
N GLY A 183 -14.08 11.34 12.59
CA GLY A 183 -12.75 11.13 12.03
C GLY A 183 -12.54 9.71 11.53
N CYS A 184 -12.95 8.70 12.31
CA CYS A 184 -12.86 7.31 11.89
C CYS A 184 -13.72 7.03 10.65
N GLN A 185 -14.92 7.61 10.59
CA GLN A 185 -15.82 7.42 9.46
C GLN A 185 -15.26 8.05 8.18
N ASP A 186 -14.67 9.24 8.27
CA ASP A 186 -14.05 9.92 7.12
C ASP A 186 -12.80 9.19 6.63
N ALA A 187 -11.91 8.77 7.55
CA ALA A 187 -10.73 7.96 7.23
C ALA A 187 -11.13 6.63 6.55
N ALA A 188 -12.10 5.92 7.12
CA ALA A 188 -12.61 4.67 6.55
C ALA A 188 -13.24 4.89 5.17
N LYS A 189 -14.03 5.95 4.99
CA LYS A 189 -14.67 6.29 3.71
C LYS A 189 -13.65 6.48 2.59
N HIS A 190 -12.57 7.24 2.84
CA HIS A 190 -11.53 7.46 1.84
C HIS A 190 -10.77 6.17 1.50
N LEU A 191 -10.41 5.39 2.53
CA LEU A 191 -9.74 4.09 2.33
C LEU A 191 -10.64 3.11 1.56
N ILE A 192 -11.93 3.00 1.91
CA ILE A 192 -12.91 2.15 1.21
C ILE A 192 -13.00 2.53 -0.28
N ALA A 193 -13.01 3.83 -0.61
CA ALA A 193 -13.09 4.28 -1.99
C ALA A 193 -11.89 3.80 -2.82
N LEU A 194 -10.68 3.92 -2.25
CA LEU A 194 -9.43 3.43 -2.88
C LEU A 194 -9.43 1.91 -3.01
N LEU A 195 -9.75 1.17 -1.94
CA LEU A 195 -9.81 -0.29 -1.96
C LEU A 195 -10.86 -0.82 -2.95
N ARG A 196 -12.02 -0.14 -3.06
CA ARG A 196 -13.06 -0.47 -4.05
C ARG A 196 -12.59 -0.24 -5.49
N ALA A 197 -11.82 0.82 -5.73
CA ALA A 197 -11.23 1.06 -7.05
C ALA A 197 -10.20 -0.03 -7.41
N ALA A 198 -9.37 -0.46 -6.44
CA ALA A 198 -8.42 -1.56 -6.62
C ALA A 198 -9.12 -2.90 -6.84
N GLU A 199 -10.16 -3.22 -6.07
CA GLU A 199 -10.96 -4.44 -6.20
C GLU A 199 -11.60 -4.55 -7.58
N LYS A 200 -12.17 -3.46 -8.12
CA LYS A 200 -12.75 -3.43 -9.48
C LYS A 200 -11.73 -3.82 -10.56
N ARG A 201 -10.45 -3.53 -10.33
CA ARG A 201 -9.34 -3.84 -11.24
C ARG A 201 -8.62 -5.15 -10.90
N LYS A 202 -9.07 -5.86 -9.86
CA LYS A 202 -8.43 -7.08 -9.32
C LYS A 202 -6.96 -6.85 -8.92
N CYS A 203 -6.63 -5.64 -8.51
CA CYS A 203 -5.30 -5.26 -8.06
C CYS A 203 -5.13 -5.51 -6.56
N GLY A 204 -3.88 -5.68 -6.14
CA GLY A 204 -3.47 -5.38 -4.77
C GLY A 204 -3.24 -3.88 -4.59
N VAL A 205 -2.79 -3.49 -3.39
CA VAL A 205 -2.47 -2.10 -3.05
C VAL A 205 -1.17 -2.01 -2.28
N LEU A 206 -0.45 -0.90 -2.44
CA LEU A 206 0.75 -0.54 -1.69
C LEU A 206 0.56 0.85 -1.08
N LEU A 207 0.86 0.99 0.21
CA LEU A 207 0.91 2.29 0.89
C LEU A 207 2.31 2.88 0.79
N ARG A 208 2.39 4.13 0.33
CA ARG A 208 3.63 4.91 0.30
C ARG A 208 3.48 6.21 1.07
N VAL A 209 4.61 6.69 1.56
CA VAL A 209 4.74 7.98 2.23
C VAL A 209 5.68 8.87 1.44
N HIS A 210 5.35 10.14 1.37
CA HIS A 210 6.12 11.16 0.67
C HIS A 210 6.49 12.23 1.70
N ASN A 211 7.80 12.33 1.98
CA ASN A 211 8.42 13.29 2.90
C ASN A 211 9.15 14.40 2.14
#